data_AF-A0A7W5FNX9-F1
#
_entry.id   AF-A0A7W5FNX9-F1
#
_cell.length_a   1.000
_cell.length_b   1.000
_cell.length_c   1.000
_cell.angle_alpha   90.00
_cell.angle_beta   90.00
_cell.angle_gamma   90.00
#
_symmetry.space_group_name_H-M   'P 1'
#
loop_
_entity.id
_entity.type
_entity.pdbx_description
1 polymer ?
#
loop_
_entity_poly.entity_id
_entity_poly.type
_entity_poly.pdbx_seq_one_letter_code
_entity_poly.pdbx_strand_id
1 'polypeptide(L)'
;MNLGEKVRFIRKSNDLNQKEFALRVGVSQGTLSDIERGVCLPSCETISALRIKFNCDLNWLLDEEGTDSSSTQTTITNEELKLLDSIRSLPPREKEELLEIIHIKLRKNKYPNTD
;
A
#
# COMPACT_ATOMS: atom_id res chain seq x y z
N MET A 1 -1.30 -8.27 -13.12
CA MET A 1 -0.12 -7.53 -13.62
C MET A 1 1.05 -7.73 -12.68
N ASN A 2 2.18 -8.24 -13.15
CA ASN A 2 3.40 -8.40 -12.34
C ASN A 2 4.19 -7.08 -12.24
N LEU A 3 5.13 -6.98 -11.30
CA LEU A 3 5.92 -5.77 -11.05
C LEU A 3 6.56 -5.19 -12.33
N GLY A 4 7.17 -6.03 -13.18
CA GLY A 4 7.80 -5.59 -14.42
C GLY A 4 6.80 -4.96 -15.41
N GLU A 5 5.62 -5.54 -15.52
CA GLU A 5 4.51 -4.99 -16.31
C GLU A 5 4.02 -3.65 -15.75
N LYS A 6 3.97 -3.49 -14.42
CA LYS A 6 3.63 -2.20 -13.76
C LYS A 6 4.66 -1.12 -14.06
N VAL A 7 5.95 -1.46 -14.02
CA VAL A 7 7.03 -0.53 -14.40
C VAL A 7 6.91 -0.12 -15.87
N ARG A 8 6.64 -1.09 -16.75
CA ARG A 8 6.40 -0.82 -18.17
C ARG A 8 5.18 0.06 -18.40
N PHE A 9 4.12 -0.15 -17.62
CA PHE A 9 2.90 0.67 -17.66
C PHE A 9 3.22 2.14 -17.32
N ILE A 10 3.93 2.40 -16.22
CA ILE A 10 4.35 3.76 -15.83
C ILE A 10 5.14 4.43 -16.94
N ARG A 11 6.09 3.73 -17.55
CA ARG A 11 6.86 4.28 -18.67
C ARG A 11 5.97 4.67 -19.85
N LYS A 12 5.06 3.77 -20.23
CA LYS A 12 4.18 3.96 -21.39
C LYS A 12 3.13 5.03 -21.17
N SER A 13 2.59 5.16 -19.95
CA SER A 13 1.63 6.22 -19.60
C SER A 13 2.24 7.62 -19.58
N ASN A 14 3.58 7.72 -19.56
CA ASN A 14 4.33 8.97 -19.66
C ASN A 14 4.91 9.20 -21.07
N ASP A 15 4.53 8.38 -22.06
CA ASP A 15 5.00 8.46 -23.45
C ASP A 15 6.53 8.38 -23.63
N LEU A 16 7.20 7.65 -22.73
CA LEU A 16 8.67 7.57 -22.72
C LEU A 16 9.18 6.31 -23.43
N ASN A 17 10.29 6.48 -24.17
CA ASN A 17 11.07 5.33 -24.61
C ASN A 17 11.89 4.74 -23.46
N GLN A 18 12.39 3.51 -23.62
CA GLN A 18 13.13 2.83 -22.54
C GLN A 18 14.41 3.57 -22.15
N LYS A 19 15.10 4.22 -23.11
CA LYS A 19 16.33 4.95 -22.83
C LYS A 19 16.08 6.16 -21.93
N GLU A 20 15.05 6.95 -22.26
CA GLU A 20 14.64 8.14 -21.49
C GLU A 20 14.12 7.78 -20.10
N PHE A 21 13.36 6.70 -19.99
CA PHE A 21 12.85 6.25 -18.71
C PHE A 21 13.97 5.71 -17.82
N ALA A 22 14.86 4.87 -18.36
CA ALA A 22 16.00 4.31 -17.64
C ALA A 22 16.89 5.41 -17.04
N LEU A 23 17.13 6.48 -17.81
CA LEU A 23 17.86 7.65 -17.33
C LEU A 23 17.16 8.32 -16.13
N ARG A 24 15.83 8.44 -16.16
CA ARG A 24 15.05 9.08 -15.08
C ARG A 24 14.99 8.23 -13.81
N VAL A 25 14.98 6.90 -13.94
CA VAL A 25 14.96 5.97 -12.80
C VAL A 25 16.35 5.52 -12.34
N GLY A 26 17.41 5.98 -13.00
CA GLY A 26 18.80 5.77 -12.57
C GLY A 26 19.40 4.41 -12.92
N VAL A 27 18.93 3.76 -13.99
CA VAL A 27 19.44 2.46 -14.46
C VAL A 27 19.86 2.49 -15.92
N SER A 28 20.54 1.43 -16.39
CA SER A 28 20.83 1.25 -17.82
C SER A 28 19.56 0.86 -18.60
N GLN A 29 19.52 1.12 -19.92
CA GLN A 29 18.39 0.71 -20.75
C GLN A 29 18.23 -0.83 -20.79
N GLY A 30 19.35 -1.57 -20.77
CA GLY A 30 19.32 -3.04 -20.67
C GLY A 30 18.71 -3.52 -19.36
N THR A 31 19.15 -2.93 -18.24
CA THR A 31 18.59 -3.22 -16.91
C THR A 31 17.10 -2.91 -16.86
N LEU A 32 16.66 -1.77 -17.39
CA LEU A 32 15.24 -1.47 -17.47
C LEU A 32 14.49 -2.52 -18.31
N SER A 33 15.05 -2.95 -19.44
CA SER A 33 14.45 -3.99 -20.27
C SER A 33 14.36 -5.33 -19.55
N ASP A 34 15.32 -5.66 -18.68
CA ASP A 34 15.28 -6.87 -17.86
C ASP A 34 14.22 -6.75 -16.76
N ILE A 35 14.10 -5.58 -16.13
CA ILE A 35 13.04 -5.27 -15.15
C ILE A 35 11.66 -5.42 -15.78
N GLU A 36 11.41 -4.78 -16.93
CA GLU A 36 10.10 -4.78 -17.60
C GLU A 36 9.67 -6.18 -18.08
N ARG A 37 10.62 -7.10 -18.25
CA ARG A 37 10.36 -8.50 -18.61
C ARG A 37 10.31 -9.43 -17.39
N GLY A 38 10.55 -8.92 -16.19
CA GLY A 38 10.61 -9.71 -14.96
C GLY A 38 11.86 -10.60 -14.85
N VAL A 39 12.93 -10.31 -15.59
CA VAL A 39 14.21 -11.05 -15.50
C VAL A 39 15.00 -10.66 -14.26
N CYS A 40 14.90 -9.39 -13.84
CA CYS A 40 15.45 -8.93 -12.57
C CYS A 40 14.47 -7.99 -11.88
N LEU A 41 14.64 -7.84 -10.55
CA LEU A 41 13.86 -6.91 -9.77
C LEU A 41 14.52 -5.51 -9.78
N PRO A 42 13.72 -4.42 -9.73
CA PRO A 42 14.25 -3.08 -9.54
C PRO A 42 14.91 -2.94 -8.17
N SER A 43 15.98 -2.15 -8.08
CA SER A 43 16.60 -1.83 -6.78
C SER A 43 15.72 -0.89 -5.95
N CYS A 44 16.01 -0.75 -4.65
CA CYS A 44 15.33 0.21 -3.78
C CYS A 44 15.45 1.64 -4.30
N GLU A 45 16.59 2.02 -4.86
CA GLU A 45 16.81 3.33 -5.48
C GLU A 45 15.90 3.52 -6.70
N THR A 46 15.75 2.48 -7.52
CA THR A 46 14.86 2.50 -8.69
C THR A 46 13.40 2.66 -8.25
N ILE A 47 12.96 1.92 -7.22
CA ILE A 47 11.61 2.02 -6.65
C ILE A 47 11.37 3.43 -6.08
N SER A 48 12.35 3.97 -5.36
CA SER A 48 12.28 5.34 -4.83
C SER A 48 12.18 6.38 -5.97
N ALA A 49 12.94 6.19 -7.05
CA ALA A 49 12.86 7.05 -8.22
C ALA A 49 11.49 6.97 -8.91
N LEU A 50 10.88 5.78 -8.99
CA LEU A 50 9.51 5.62 -9.51
C LEU A 50 8.50 6.44 -8.70
N ARG A 51 8.58 6.38 -7.36
CA ARG A 51 7.75 7.21 -6.49
C ARG A 51 7.98 8.70 -6.71
N ILE A 52 9.24 9.15 -6.65
CA ILE A 52 9.56 10.59 -6.65
C ILE A 52 9.35 11.23 -8.03
N LYS A 53 9.74 10.54 -9.11
CA LYS A 53 9.74 11.11 -10.47
C LYS A 53 8.40 10.94 -11.20
N PHE A 54 7.66 9.89 -10.87
CA PHE A 54 6.42 9.54 -11.57
C PHE A 54 5.20 9.53 -10.65
N ASN A 55 5.35 9.97 -9.39
CA ASN A 55 4.30 9.98 -8.38
C ASN A 55 3.58 8.61 -8.26
N CYS A 56 4.36 7.54 -8.40
CA CYS A 56 3.85 6.17 -8.36
C CYS A 56 3.41 5.79 -6.94
N ASP A 57 2.21 5.21 -6.82
CA ASP A 57 1.79 4.53 -5.60
C ASP A 57 2.58 3.23 -5.44
N LEU A 58 3.31 3.12 -4.32
CA LEU A 58 4.13 1.95 -4.02
C LEU A 58 3.30 0.74 -3.59
N ASN A 59 2.12 0.96 -3.01
CA ASN A 59 1.22 -0.15 -2.66
C ASN A 59 0.76 -0.83 -3.93
N TRP A 60 0.22 -0.04 -4.87
CA TRP A 60 -0.13 -0.55 -6.19
C TRP A 60 1.07 -1.16 -6.93
N LEU A 61 2.28 -0.60 -6.83
CA LEU A 61 3.45 -1.13 -7.52
C LEU A 61 3.88 -2.50 -6.98
N LEU A 62 3.83 -2.69 -5.66
CA LEU A 62 4.36 -3.87 -4.97
C LEU A 62 3.31 -4.95 -4.69
N ASP A 63 2.02 -4.61 -4.73
CA ASP A 63 0.95 -5.59 -4.58
C ASP A 63 0.98 -6.61 -5.72
N GLU A 64 0.92 -7.89 -5.40
CA GLU A 64 0.69 -8.92 -6.41
C GLU A 64 -0.83 -9.16 -6.52
N GLU A 65 -1.40 -8.91 -7.71
CA GLU A 65 -2.79 -9.29 -7.98
C GLU A 65 -2.93 -10.80 -7.75
N GLY A 66 -3.71 -11.18 -6.73
CA GLY A 66 -3.91 -12.57 -6.34
C GLY A 66 -3.27 -12.97 -5.01
N THR A 67 -2.56 -12.07 -4.33
CA THR A 67 -2.37 -12.22 -2.89
C THR A 67 -3.61 -11.70 -2.19
N ASP A 68 -4.45 -12.63 -1.73
CA ASP A 68 -5.38 -12.42 -0.62
C ASP A 68 -4.55 -12.14 0.66
N SER A 69 -3.74 -11.10 0.63
CA SER A 69 -3.10 -10.53 1.81
C SER A 69 -4.23 -9.89 2.60
N SER A 70 -4.89 -10.72 3.43
CA SER A 70 -5.90 -10.37 4.45
C SER A 70 -6.26 -8.91 4.36
N SER A 71 -7.29 -8.60 3.56
CA SER A 71 -7.73 -7.23 3.36
C SER A 71 -8.04 -6.65 4.74
N THR A 72 -7.12 -5.86 5.30
CA THR A 72 -7.52 -4.76 6.15
C THR A 72 -8.43 -3.96 5.25
N GLN A 73 -9.75 -4.11 5.42
CA GLN A 73 -10.74 -3.28 4.75
C GLN A 73 -10.31 -1.82 4.93
N THR A 74 -9.74 -1.24 3.88
CA THR A 74 -9.30 0.16 3.85
C THR A 74 -10.46 1.11 3.57
N THR A 75 -11.66 0.58 3.34
CA THR A 75 -12.91 1.35 3.35
C THR A 75 -13.33 1.63 4.79
N ILE A 76 -12.74 2.67 5.37
CA ILE A 76 -13.23 3.29 6.60
C ILE A 76 -14.48 4.10 6.23
N THR A 77 -15.60 3.81 6.88
CA THR A 77 -16.85 4.57 6.72
C THR A 77 -16.73 5.97 7.33
N ASN A 78 -17.60 6.89 6.90
CA ASN A 78 -17.66 8.23 7.51
C ASN A 78 -17.94 8.20 9.02
N GLU A 79 -18.61 7.16 9.52
CA GLU A 79 -18.88 6.99 10.95
C GLU A 79 -17.62 6.56 11.70
N GLU A 80 -16.86 5.62 11.15
CA GLU A 80 -15.57 5.18 11.71
C GLU A 80 -14.53 6.31 11.71
N LEU A 81 -14.53 7.19 10.69
CA LEU A 81 -13.68 8.38 10.68
C LEU A 81 -14.03 9.34 11.83
N LYS A 82 -15.32 9.60 12.06
CA LYS A 82 -15.77 10.44 13.19
C LYS A 82 -15.37 9.83 14.53
N LEU A 83 -15.45 8.50 14.66
CA LEU A 83 -15.01 7.80 15.86
C LEU A 83 -13.51 7.96 16.07
N LEU A 84 -12.70 7.83 15.02
CA LEU A 84 -11.25 8.01 15.09
C LEU A 84 -10.87 9.43 15.52
N ASP A 85 -11.52 10.45 14.97
CA ASP A 85 -11.27 11.85 15.34
C ASP A 85 -11.67 12.12 16.80
N SER A 86 -12.81 11.58 17.23
CA SER A 86 -13.25 11.65 18.62
C SER A 86 -12.22 11.01 19.55
N ILE A 87 -11.74 9.79 19.22
CA ILE A 87 -10.68 9.12 19.99
C ILE A 87 -9.43 9.98 20.03
N ARG A 88 -8.96 10.54 18.91
CA ARG A 88 -7.74 11.36 18.88
C ARG A 88 -7.79 12.55 19.84
N SER A 89 -8.96 13.19 19.97
CA SER A 89 -9.19 14.34 20.85
C SER A 89 -9.21 14.01 22.36
N LEU A 90 -9.30 12.73 22.74
CA LEU A 90 -9.39 12.33 24.14
C LEU A 90 -8.03 12.33 24.87
N PRO A 91 -8.02 12.60 26.19
CA PRO A 91 -6.85 12.40 27.05
C PRO A 91 -6.39 10.93 27.05
N PRO A 92 -5.10 10.65 27.35
CA PRO A 92 -4.57 9.29 27.37
C PRO A 92 -5.33 8.33 28.28
N ARG A 93 -5.78 8.79 29.45
CA ARG A 93 -6.53 7.97 30.41
C ARG A 93 -7.87 7.49 29.86
N GLU A 94 -8.64 8.38 29.23
CA GLU A 94 -9.93 8.08 28.62
C GLU A 94 -9.79 7.09 27.45
N LYS A 95 -8.68 7.19 26.70
CA LYS A 95 -8.37 6.23 25.64
C LYS A 95 -8.16 4.82 26.19
N GLU A 96 -7.45 4.70 27.30
CA GLU A 96 -7.21 3.41 27.97
C GLU A 96 -8.53 2.78 28.45
N GLU A 97 -9.38 3.57 29.10
CA GLU A 97 -10.70 3.11 29.58
C GLU A 97 -11.59 2.66 28.41
N LEU A 98 -11.60 3.40 27.29
CA LEU A 98 -12.31 2.99 26.08
C LEU A 98 -11.79 1.69 25.48
N LEU A 99 -10.46 1.49 25.46
CA LEU A 99 -9.87 0.23 25.01
C LEU A 99 -10.33 -0.94 25.88
N GLU A 100 -10.38 -0.78 27.20
CA GLU A 100 -10.90 -1.82 28.10
C GLU A 100 -12.36 -2.17 27.77
N ILE A 101 -13.21 -1.16 27.54
CA ILE A 101 -14.61 -1.37 27.15
C ILE A 101 -14.71 -2.16 25.84
N ILE A 102 -13.91 -1.80 24.83
CA ILE A 102 -13.86 -2.50 23.54
C ILE A 102 -13.45 -3.96 23.76
N HIS A 103 -12.41 -4.23 24.55
CA HIS A 103 -11.98 -5.60 24.85
C HIS A 103 -13.08 -6.41 25.55
N ILE A 104 -13.81 -5.81 26.49
CA ILE A 104 -14.95 -6.45 27.17
C ILE A 104 -16.02 -6.82 26.15
N LYS A 105 -16.39 -5.90 25.25
CA LYS A 105 -17.41 -6.14 24.22
C LYS A 105 -17.00 -7.23 23.23
N LEU A 106 -15.73 -7.24 22.81
CA LEU A 106 -15.19 -8.27 21.91
C LEU A 106 -15.21 -9.67 22.55
N ARG A 107 -14.87 -9.78 23.84
CA ARG A 107 -14.94 -11.06 24.58
C ARG A 107 -16.39 -11.55 24.69
N LYS A 108 -17.34 -10.67 25.01
CA LYS A 108 -18.77 -11.02 25.06
C LYS A 108 -19.32 -11.49 23.71
N ASN A 109 -18.86 -10.89 22.61
CA ASN A 109 -19.31 -11.29 21.28
C ASN A 109 -18.69 -12.63 20.82
N LYS A 110 -17.52 -13.02 21.35
CA LYS A 110 -16.91 -14.34 21.11
C LYS A 110 -17.57 -15.49 21.88
N TYR A 111 -18.26 -15.18 22.98
CA TYR A 111 -19.04 -16.14 23.77
C TYR A 111 -20.46 -15.58 23.95
N PRO A 112 -21.28 -15.56 22.88
CA PRO A 112 -22.68 -15.22 23.05
C PRO A 112 -23.27 -16.25 24.02
N ASN A 113 -23.88 -15.77 25.11
CA ASN A 113 -24.59 -16.66 26.02
C ASN A 113 -25.54 -17.53 25.18
N THR A 114 -25.30 -18.84 25.20
CA THR A 114 -26.26 -19.82 24.72
C THR A 114 -27.37 -19.85 25.76
N ASP A 115 -28.46 -19.15 25.47
CA ASP A 115 -29.75 -19.42 26.10
C ASP A 115 -30.29 -20.77 25.58
#